data_AF-A0A644W6G1-F1
#
_entry.id   AF-A0A644W6G1-F1
#
_cell.length_a   1.000
_cell.length_b   1.000
_cell.length_c   1.000
_cell.angle_alpha   90.00
_cell.angle_beta   90.00
_cell.angle_gamma   90.00
#
_symmetry.space_group_name_H-M   'P 1'
#
loop_
_entity.id
_entity.type
_entity.pdbx_description
1 polymer ?
#
loop_
_entity_poly.entity_id
_entity_poly.type
_entity_poly.pdbx_seq_one_letter_code
_entity_poly.pdbx_strand_id
1 'polypeptide(L)'
;MKPIIFLENETILKEFQNGRDYFLITSKRVRYKRSLWGSKHGVSIMLNEVCSISVQFKQYIQLIILAVLLVLLSLYLTPEQVSTQPMGPAGHSTGYSFFLMIALLLVVLFFITRRKVLIISSPADRIVVGVKRLKTEQVSELVDKIEQAKDSLGKG
;
A
#
# COMPACT_ATOMS: atom_id res chain seq x y z
N MET A 1 12.74 11.31 -18.76
CA MET A 1 12.91 11.47 -17.30
C MET A 1 13.78 12.68 -17.05
N LYS A 2 13.44 13.58 -16.11
CA LYS A 2 14.32 14.72 -15.77
C LYS A 2 15.56 14.17 -15.04
N PRO A 3 16.79 14.59 -15.39
CA PRO A 3 18.01 14.05 -14.77
C PRO A 3 17.99 14.26 -13.25
N ILE A 4 18.51 13.27 -12.52
CA ILE A 4 18.65 13.34 -11.07
C ILE A 4 19.87 14.22 -10.80
N ILE A 5 19.65 15.38 -10.18
CA ILE A 5 20.74 16.26 -9.75
C ILE A 5 21.30 15.70 -8.45
N PHE A 6 22.52 15.19 -8.51
CA PHE A 6 23.29 14.76 -7.35
C PHE A 6 23.97 15.96 -6.69
N LEU A 7 24.13 15.89 -5.38
CA LEU A 7 24.99 16.81 -4.62
C LEU A 7 26.45 16.40 -4.83
N GLU A 8 27.38 17.33 -4.62
CA GLU A 8 28.80 17.01 -4.64
C GLU A 8 29.13 15.90 -3.64
N ASN A 9 29.93 14.91 -4.08
CA ASN A 9 30.31 13.71 -3.32
C ASN A 9 29.14 12.84 -2.84
N GLU A 10 28.00 12.86 -3.53
CA GLU A 10 26.87 11.96 -3.24
C GLU A 10 27.08 10.61 -3.97
N THR A 11 27.11 9.50 -3.22
CA THR A 11 27.21 8.15 -3.78
C THR A 11 25.86 7.44 -3.67
N ILE A 12 25.53 6.63 -4.68
CA ILE A 12 24.30 5.84 -4.68
C ILE A 12 24.56 4.56 -3.89
N LEU A 13 23.77 4.32 -2.85
CA LEU A 13 23.87 3.10 -2.03
C LEU A 13 22.92 2.03 -2.53
N LYS A 14 21.67 2.42 -2.83
CA LYS A 14 20.65 1.50 -3.34
C LYS A 14 19.62 2.26 -4.14
N GLU A 15 19.21 1.66 -5.24
CA GLU A 15 18.18 2.17 -6.14
C GLU A 15 17.11 1.11 -6.32
N PHE A 16 15.85 1.53 -6.30
CA PHE A 16 14.71 0.65 -6.49
C PHE A 16 13.65 1.34 -7.35
N GLN A 17 13.25 0.66 -8.42
CA GLN A 17 12.16 1.09 -9.28
C GLN A 17 11.04 0.05 -9.27
N ASN A 18 9.82 0.50 -8.98
CA ASN A 18 8.64 -0.35 -8.97
C ASN A 18 7.54 0.29 -9.82
N GLY A 19 7.55 -0.02 -11.12
CA GLY A 19 6.65 0.58 -12.09
C GLY A 19 6.92 2.09 -12.23
N ARG A 20 5.99 2.90 -11.72
CA ARG A 20 6.06 4.39 -11.77
C ARG A 20 6.62 5.03 -10.50
N ASP A 21 6.95 4.20 -9.50
CA ASP A 21 7.54 4.63 -8.25
C ASP A 21 9.05 4.40 -8.33
N TYR A 22 9.81 5.41 -7.91
CA TYR A 22 11.26 5.44 -7.94
C TYR A 22 11.78 5.82 -6.56
N PHE A 23 12.65 4.99 -6.01
CA PHE A 23 13.20 5.15 -4.68
C PHE A 23 14.73 5.05 -4.76
N LEU A 24 15.42 6.03 -4.17
CA LEU A 24 16.86 6.15 -4.24
C LEU A 24 17.40 6.47 -2.85
N ILE A 25 18.30 5.62 -2.37
CA ILE A 25 19.09 5.85 -1.16
C ILE A 25 20.49 6.22 -1.60
N THR A 26 20.96 7.34 -1.08
CA THR A 26 22.31 7.84 -1.30
C THR A 26 23.05 7.97 0.02
N SER A 27 24.33 8.31 -0.03
CA SER A 27 25.12 8.61 1.17
C SER A 27 24.60 9.79 1.99
N LYS A 28 23.79 10.69 1.42
CA LYS A 28 23.35 11.93 2.10
C LYS A 28 21.84 12.02 2.34
N ARG A 29 21.04 11.37 1.50
CA ARG A 29 19.58 11.53 1.50
C ARG A 29 18.85 10.32 0.95
N VAL A 30 17.58 10.25 1.30
CA VAL A 30 16.60 9.35 0.71
C VAL A 30 15.67 10.14 -0.19
N ARG A 31 15.53 9.69 -1.44
CA ARG A 31 14.67 10.30 -2.45
C ARG A 31 13.59 9.33 -2.89
N TYR A 32 12.37 9.84 -2.96
CA TYR A 32 11.23 9.13 -3.50
C TYR A 32 10.54 9.98 -4.55
N LYS A 33 10.26 9.38 -5.71
CA LYS A 33 9.49 9.99 -6.77
C LYS A 33 8.38 9.04 -7.17
N ARG A 34 7.17 9.56 -7.22
CA ARG A 34 5.97 8.85 -7.66
C ARG A 34 5.32 9.62 -8.79
N SER A 35 5.02 8.92 -9.87
CA SER A 35 4.22 9.47 -10.96
C SER A 35 2.89 8.71 -11.05
N LEU A 36 1.82 9.34 -10.58
CA LEU A 36 0.47 8.89 -10.86
C LEU A 36 -0.06 9.65 -12.09
N TRP A 37 -1.13 9.16 -12.69
CA TRP A 37 -1.70 9.84 -13.85
C TRP A 37 -2.16 11.25 -13.42
N GLY A 38 -1.60 12.28 -14.04
CA GLY A 38 -1.92 13.68 -13.75
C GLY A 38 -1.22 14.28 -12.53
N SER A 39 -0.51 13.50 -11.71
CA SER A 39 0.23 14.03 -10.56
C SER A 39 1.64 13.45 -10.43
N LYS A 40 2.61 14.35 -10.20
CA LYS A 40 3.99 14.00 -9.89
C LYS A 40 4.27 14.45 -8.47
N HIS A 41 4.66 13.51 -7.63
CA HIS A 41 5.03 13.79 -6.26
C HIS A 41 6.46 13.32 -6.06
N GLY A 42 7.32 14.21 -5.55
CA GLY A 42 8.72 13.93 -5.31
C GLY A 42 9.12 14.49 -3.96
N VAL A 43 9.66 13.64 -3.10
CA VAL A 43 10.09 14.00 -1.76
C VAL A 43 11.55 13.57 -1.61
N SER A 44 12.33 14.41 -0.94
CA SER A 44 13.75 14.21 -0.72
C SER A 44 14.04 14.59 0.73
N ILE A 45 14.40 13.60 1.55
CA ILE A 45 14.68 13.79 2.98
C ILE A 45 16.17 13.53 3.18
N MET A 46 16.88 14.46 3.84
CA MET A 46 18.28 14.23 4.22
C MET A 46 18.37 13.17 5.30
N LEU A 47 19.42 12.34 5.30
CA LEU A 47 19.54 11.23 6.25
C LEU A 47 19.63 11.70 7.71
N ASN A 48 20.23 12.87 7.94
CA ASN A 48 20.29 13.50 9.26
C ASN A 48 18.91 13.95 9.79
N GLU A 49 17.94 14.18 8.90
CA GLU A 49 16.56 14.56 9.26
C GLU A 49 15.62 13.36 9.39
N VAL A 50 16.09 12.13 9.11
CA VAL A 50 15.27 10.93 9.29
C VAL A 50 15.11 10.66 10.79
N CYS A 51 13.90 10.87 11.30
CA CYS A 51 13.57 10.64 12.71
C CYS A 51 13.12 9.21 12.96
N SER A 52 12.39 8.60 12.03
CA SER A 52 11.90 7.23 12.19
C SER A 52 11.74 6.51 10.86
N ILE A 53 11.92 5.19 10.92
CA ILE A 53 11.67 4.27 9.82
C ILE A 53 10.73 3.19 10.37
N SER A 54 9.61 2.95 9.69
CA SER A 54 8.66 1.92 10.09
C SER A 54 8.11 1.16 8.90
N VAL A 55 7.87 -0.14 9.10
CA VAL A 55 7.24 -1.01 8.12
C VAL A 55 5.80 -1.26 8.56
N GLN A 56 4.84 -0.84 7.75
CA GLN A 56 3.42 -0.98 8.07
C GLN A 56 2.68 -1.74 6.97
N PHE A 57 1.57 -2.37 7.35
CA PHE A 57 0.63 -2.96 6.40
C PHE A 57 -0.54 -2.02 6.22
N LYS A 58 -0.70 -1.45 5.03
CA LYS A 58 -1.91 -0.71 4.68
C LYS A 58 -2.99 -1.68 4.23
N GLN A 59 -4.09 -1.71 4.96
CA GLN A 59 -5.27 -2.52 4.68
C GLN A 59 -6.51 -1.65 4.62
N TYR A 60 -7.44 -1.98 3.73
CA TYR A 60 -8.70 -1.26 3.56
C TYR A 60 -9.79 -1.99 4.34
N ILE A 61 -9.80 -1.80 5.66
CA ILE A 61 -10.76 -2.46 6.56
C ILE A 61 -12.22 -2.20 6.17
N GLN A 62 -12.48 -1.07 5.51
CA GLN A 62 -13.78 -0.69 4.94
C GLN A 62 -14.37 -1.78 4.01
N LEU A 63 -13.52 -2.53 3.29
CA LEU A 63 -13.98 -3.63 2.42
C LEU A 63 -14.59 -4.78 3.23
N ILE A 64 -14.00 -5.10 4.39
CA ILE A 64 -14.52 -6.14 5.29
C ILE A 64 -15.83 -5.68 5.94
N ILE A 65 -15.88 -4.42 6.38
CA ILE A 65 -17.12 -3.84 6.95
C ILE A 65 -18.25 -3.93 5.92
N LEU A 66 -17.99 -3.56 4.67
CA LEU A 66 -18.97 -3.65 3.60
C LEU A 66 -19.41 -5.10 3.32
N ALA A 67 -18.47 -6.05 3.30
CA ALA A 67 -18.78 -7.45 3.13
C ALA A 67 -19.71 -7.99 4.23
N VAL A 68 -19.43 -7.64 5.51
CA VAL A 68 -20.26 -8.04 6.65
C VAL A 68 -21.66 -7.43 6.54
N LEU A 69 -21.78 -6.15 6.17
CA LEU A 69 -23.07 -5.49 5.98
C LEU A 69 -23.92 -6.17 4.90
N LEU A 70 -23.31 -6.61 3.79
CA LEU A 70 -24.03 -7.33 2.73
C LEU A 70 -24.52 -8.70 3.18
N VAL A 71 -23.73 -9.41 3.99
CA VAL A 71 -24.17 -10.68 4.59
C VAL A 71 -25.36 -10.44 5.51
N LEU A 72 -25.30 -9.44 6.39
CA LEU A 72 -26.42 -9.10 7.28
C LEU A 72 -27.68 -8.70 6.49
N LEU A 73 -27.53 -7.90 5.43
CA LEU A 73 -28.63 -7.53 4.56
C LEU A 73 -29.26 -8.75 3.87
N SER A 74 -28.42 -9.70 3.42
CA SER A 74 -28.89 -10.95 2.83
C SER A 74 -29.67 -11.84 3.81
N LEU A 75 -29.34 -11.78 5.10
CA LEU A 75 -30.07 -12.52 6.14
C LEU A 75 -31.38 -11.84 6.53
N TYR A 76 -31.41 -10.49 6.52
CA TYR A 76 -32.59 -9.71 6.90
C TYR A 76 -33.69 -9.76 5.83
N LEU A 77 -33.30 -9.68 4.56
CA LEU A 77 -34.22 -9.85 3.44
C LEU A 77 -34.57 -11.33 3.36
N THR A 78 -35.51 -11.86 4.13
CA THR A 78 -35.94 -13.27 4.07
C THR A 78 -36.95 -13.54 2.95
N PRO A 79 -37.08 -14.79 2.44
CA PRO A 79 -37.73 -15.05 1.15
C PRO A 79 -39.24 -14.76 1.17
N GLU A 80 -39.83 -14.68 2.37
CA GLU A 80 -41.25 -14.42 2.55
C GLU A 80 -41.68 -13.01 2.10
N GLN A 81 -40.79 -12.01 2.13
CA GLN A 81 -41.12 -10.64 1.72
C GLN A 81 -40.90 -10.35 0.23
N VAL A 82 -40.31 -11.28 -0.52
CA VAL A 82 -40.05 -11.15 -1.97
C VAL A 82 -40.85 -12.20 -2.74
N SER A 83 -42.13 -12.32 -2.42
CA SER A 83 -43.07 -13.17 -3.14
C SER A 83 -44.03 -12.31 -3.96
N THR A 84 -43.58 -11.82 -5.13
CA THR A 84 -44.47 -11.53 -6.27
C THR A 84 -43.74 -11.77 -7.60
N GLN A 85 -43.48 -13.03 -7.93
CA GLN A 85 -43.99 -13.67 -9.15
C GLN A 85 -43.37 -15.08 -9.34
N PRO A 86 -44.20 -16.14 -9.51
CA PRO A 86 -43.71 -17.47 -9.82
C PRO A 86 -43.50 -17.60 -11.34
N MET A 87 -42.24 -17.69 -11.78
CA MET A 87 -41.92 -18.23 -13.10
C MET A 87 -40.93 -19.39 -12.96
N GLY A 88 -41.47 -20.61 -12.97
CA GLY A 88 -40.77 -21.81 -13.40
C GLY A 88 -40.14 -22.70 -12.31
N PRO A 89 -39.98 -24.01 -12.60
CA PRO A 89 -39.47 -25.03 -11.67
C PRO A 89 -37.95 -24.96 -11.41
N ALA A 90 -37.32 -23.81 -11.62
CA ALA A 90 -35.90 -23.54 -11.32
C ALA A 90 -35.73 -22.42 -10.27
N GLY A 91 -36.79 -22.09 -9.51
CA GLY A 91 -36.86 -20.97 -8.57
C GLY A 91 -36.13 -21.17 -7.23
N HIS A 92 -34.86 -21.60 -7.26
CA HIS A 92 -34.00 -21.56 -6.06
C HIS A 92 -33.33 -20.19 -5.94
N SER A 93 -33.79 -19.39 -4.96
CA SER A 93 -32.97 -18.48 -4.13
C SER A 93 -31.93 -17.54 -4.81
N THR A 94 -32.18 -17.06 -6.04
CA THR A 94 -31.21 -16.24 -6.81
C THR A 94 -30.80 -14.92 -6.14
N GLY A 95 -31.63 -14.35 -5.26
CA GLY A 95 -31.30 -13.11 -4.54
C GLY A 95 -30.23 -13.30 -3.44
N TYR A 96 -30.32 -14.40 -2.66
CA TYR A 96 -29.39 -14.67 -1.56
C TYR A 96 -28.01 -15.04 -2.04
N SER A 97 -27.95 -15.87 -3.09
CA SER A 97 -26.69 -16.30 -3.68
C SER A 97 -25.90 -15.13 -4.27
N PHE A 98 -26.59 -14.11 -4.79
CA PHE A 98 -25.95 -12.91 -5.33
C PHE A 98 -25.22 -12.07 -4.26
N PHE A 99 -25.87 -11.75 -3.14
CA PHE A 99 -25.25 -10.95 -2.07
C PHE A 99 -24.09 -11.70 -1.40
N LEU A 100 -24.23 -13.02 -1.19
CA LEU A 100 -23.14 -13.85 -0.68
C LEU A 100 -21.95 -13.89 -1.65
N MET A 101 -22.20 -13.98 -2.96
CA MET A 101 -21.13 -13.96 -3.96
C MET A 101 -20.37 -12.62 -3.95
N ILE A 102 -21.07 -11.50 -3.82
CA ILE A 102 -20.44 -10.18 -3.71
C ILE A 102 -19.64 -10.05 -2.42
N ALA A 103 -20.18 -10.51 -1.29
CA ALA A 103 -19.47 -10.50 -0.01
C ALA A 103 -18.17 -11.31 -0.09
N LEU A 104 -18.22 -12.50 -0.69
CA LEU A 104 -17.03 -13.33 -0.93
C LEU A 104 -16.01 -12.61 -1.82
N LEU A 105 -16.47 -11.98 -2.91
CA LEU A 105 -15.62 -11.22 -3.82
C LEU A 105 -14.91 -10.06 -3.09
N LEU A 106 -15.61 -9.34 -2.21
CA LEU A 106 -15.04 -8.24 -1.41
C LEU A 106 -13.95 -8.72 -0.45
N VAL A 107 -14.16 -9.89 0.19
CA VAL A 107 -13.14 -10.51 1.06
C VAL A 107 -11.90 -10.88 0.25
N VAL A 108 -12.06 -11.49 -0.92
CA VAL A 108 -10.94 -11.79 -1.83
C VAL A 108 -10.21 -10.49 -2.23
N LEU A 109 -10.97 -9.45 -2.59
CA LEU A 109 -10.42 -8.14 -2.94
C LEU A 109 -9.64 -7.51 -1.78
N PHE A 110 -10.08 -7.69 -0.53
CA PHE A 110 -9.38 -7.21 0.65
C PHE A 110 -7.98 -7.81 0.78
N PHE A 111 -7.85 -9.14 0.60
CA PHE A 111 -6.54 -9.80 0.64
C PHE A 111 -5.63 -9.33 -0.50
N ILE A 112 -6.18 -9.14 -1.70
CA ILE A 112 -5.41 -8.65 -2.87
C ILE A 112 -4.95 -7.18 -2.66
N THR A 113 -5.75 -6.39 -1.94
CA THR A 113 -5.50 -4.96 -1.74
C THR A 113 -4.55 -4.68 -0.56
N ARG A 114 -4.30 -5.66 0.32
CA ARG A 114 -3.32 -5.54 1.39
C ARG A 114 -1.93 -5.26 0.82
N ARG A 115 -1.33 -4.13 1.21
CA ARG A 115 -0.02 -3.68 0.70
C ARG A 115 0.93 -3.39 1.85
N LYS A 116 2.15 -3.93 1.78
CA LYS A 116 3.27 -3.52 2.63
C LYS A 116 3.78 -2.16 2.19
N VAL A 117 3.95 -1.25 3.14
CA VAL A 117 4.51 0.08 2.93
C VAL A 117 5.65 0.35 3.91
N LEU A 118 6.74 0.92 3.41
CA LEU A 118 7.83 1.46 4.20
C LEU A 118 7.57 2.96 4.39
N ILE A 119 7.61 3.43 5.63
CA ILE A 119 7.38 4.82 5.99
C ILE A 119 8.67 5.36 6.59
N ILE A 120 9.21 6.39 5.96
CA ILE A 120 10.39 7.13 6.43
C ILE A 120 9.90 8.53 6.78
N SER A 121 10.03 8.93 8.04
CA SER A 121 9.48 10.21 8.53
C SER A 121 10.60 11.16 8.94
N SER A 122 10.45 12.42 8.56
CA SER A 122 11.19 13.57 9.08
C SER A 122 10.24 14.51 9.83
N PRO A 123 10.74 15.55 10.52
CA PRO A 123 9.87 16.52 11.19
C PRO A 123 8.94 17.27 10.24
N ALA A 124 9.35 17.45 8.98
CA ALA A 124 8.62 18.22 7.99
C ALA A 124 7.72 17.37 7.07
N ASP A 125 8.11 16.12 6.78
CA ASP A 125 7.39 15.30 5.81
C ASP A 125 7.61 13.79 6.04
N ARG A 126 6.84 12.96 5.32
CA ARG A 126 6.99 11.50 5.33
C ARG A 126 7.01 10.92 3.91
N ILE A 127 7.96 10.04 3.66
CA ILE A 127 8.03 9.23 2.45
C ILE A 127 7.33 7.90 2.72
N VAL A 128 6.29 7.59 1.93
CA VAL A 128 5.58 6.32 1.97
C VAL A 128 5.87 5.53 0.69
N VAL A 129 6.67 4.47 0.81
CA VAL A 129 7.10 3.62 -0.32
C VAL A 129 6.35 2.31 -0.32
N GLY A 130 5.71 1.97 -1.44
CA GLY A 130 5.07 0.66 -1.62
C GLY A 130 6.09 -0.45 -1.91
N VAL A 131 6.28 -1.36 -0.96
CA VAL A 131 7.27 -2.46 -1.05
C VAL A 131 6.62 -3.81 -1.43
N LYS A 132 5.53 -3.78 -2.24
CA LYS A 132 4.70 -4.97 -2.56
C LYS A 132 5.50 -6.17 -3.11
N ARG A 133 6.61 -5.91 -3.81
CA ARG A 133 7.44 -6.94 -4.45
C ARG A 133 8.64 -7.39 -3.62
N LEU A 134 8.92 -6.73 -2.50
CA LEU A 134 10.06 -7.05 -1.65
C LEU A 134 9.65 -8.06 -0.58
N LYS A 135 10.52 -9.05 -0.38
CA LYS A 135 10.38 -9.98 0.76
C LYS A 135 10.64 -9.22 2.06
N THR A 136 10.17 -9.76 3.18
CA THR A 136 10.31 -9.10 4.50
C THR A 136 11.79 -8.85 4.83
N GLU A 137 12.66 -9.79 4.47
CA GLU A 137 14.11 -9.71 4.69
C GLU A 137 14.74 -8.57 3.87
N GLN A 138 14.29 -8.38 2.62
CA GLN A 138 14.77 -7.30 1.75
C GLN A 138 14.32 -5.92 2.24
N VAL A 139 13.15 -5.86 2.89
CA VAL A 139 12.69 -4.62 3.53
C VAL A 139 13.54 -4.32 4.77
N SER A 140 13.86 -5.32 5.58
CA SER A 140 14.78 -5.16 6.72
C SER A 140 16.15 -4.68 6.26
N GLU A 141 16.73 -5.32 5.23
CA GLU A 141 18.02 -4.93 4.67
C GLU A 141 18.01 -3.50 4.12
N LEU A 142 16.87 -3.00 3.64
CA LEU A 142 16.71 -1.60 3.25
C LEU A 142 16.73 -0.66 4.45
N VAL A 143 16.06 -1.03 5.55
CA VAL A 143 16.08 -0.27 6.80
C VAL A 143 17.51 -0.20 7.33
N ASP A 144 18.18 -1.36 7.44
CA ASP A 144 19.56 -1.46 7.94
C ASP A 144 20.52 -0.61 7.10
N LYS A 145 20.36 -0.58 5.77
CA LYS A 145 21.17 0.26 4.89
C LYS A 145 20.94 1.75 5.10
N ILE A 146 19.72 2.18 5.38
CA ILE A 146 19.42 3.58 5.68
C ILE A 146 20.02 3.97 7.03
N GLU A 147 19.93 3.09 8.03
CA GLU A 147 20.50 3.31 9.36
C GLU A 147 22.04 3.37 9.31
N GLN A 148 22.69 2.42 8.63
CA GLN A 148 24.14 2.45 8.41
C GLN A 148 24.60 3.72 7.68
N ALA A 149 23.83 4.17 6.69
CA ALA A 149 24.13 5.40 5.97
C ALA A 149 23.99 6.64 6.87
N LYS A 150 23.01 6.65 7.78
CA LYS A 150 22.84 7.72 8.77
C LYS A 150 23.98 7.74 9.78
N ASP A 151 24.37 6.58 10.29
CA ASP A 151 25.45 6.44 11.28
C ASP A 151 26.81 6.86 10.73
N SER A 152 27.11 6.52 9.47
CA SER A 152 28.36 6.96 8.84
C SER A 152 28.43 8.48 8.66
N LEU A 153 27.28 9.15 8.56
CA LEU A 153 27.18 10.61 8.45
C LEU A 153 27.40 11.32 9.79
N GLY A 154 27.10 10.68 10.91
CA GLY A 154 27.31 11.23 12.26
C GLY A 154 28.75 11.06 12.78
N LYS A 155 29.58 10.28 12.08
CA LYS A 155 30.98 10.00 12.44
C LYS A 155 32.02 10.82 11.66
N GLY A 156 31.57 11.64 10.71
CA GLY A 156 32.42 12.57 9.92
C GLY A 156 32.22 14.00 10.37
#